data_AF-A0A841AR62-F1
#
_entry.id   AF-A0A841AR62-F1
#
_cell.length_a   1.000
_cell.length_b   1.000
_cell.length_c   1.000
_cell.angle_alpha   90.00
_cell.angle_beta   90.00
_cell.angle_gamma   90.00
#
_symmetry.space_group_name_H-M   'P 1'
#
loop_
_entity.id
_entity.type
_entity.pdbx_description
1 polymer ?
#
loop_
_entity_poly.entity_id
_entity_poly.type
_entity_poly.pdbx_seq_one_letter_code
_entity_poly.pdbx_strand_id
1 'polypeptide(L)'
;MSSKTPSTKPDKKAEKKALEKAQKAAAEKAALKAVKKAQEKADRKAEAKFLKKAIAEDTALAKKAAKKAERKEAEKAAAKAKKELKQERALVKKQLTKAKEIAEKLAAKEARRAEKAVAKERELAAELAAAAADATAKLKAAKPAVVSKKTAAAKTPVVATEVVAKPVAAKKPAAAQTVGAKKSTAKKAAALPSIPVAKRAPASSARTPRRTGTSAVRASTEPSESWTMVALRSHAGATGVTGYSRLNKADLLAKLRGIDSLD
;
A
#
# COMPACT_ATOMS: atom_id res chain seq x y z
N MET A 1 -101.86 28.85 66.55
CA MET A 1 -102.11 27.49 66.02
C MET A 1 -100.77 26.85 65.70
N SER A 2 -100.39 25.75 66.36
CA SER A 2 -99.07 25.15 66.19
C SER A 2 -99.02 24.17 65.02
N SER A 3 -98.18 24.44 64.03
CA SER A 3 -97.92 23.53 62.91
C SER A 3 -97.04 22.35 63.35
N LYS A 4 -97.64 21.16 63.38
CA LYS A 4 -96.93 19.92 63.74
C LYS A 4 -96.26 19.33 62.50
N THR A 5 -94.96 19.49 62.37
CA THR A 5 -94.18 18.92 61.26
C THR A 5 -94.05 17.38 61.42
N PRO A 6 -94.30 16.58 60.36
CA PRO A 6 -94.11 15.14 60.42
C PRO A 6 -92.61 14.81 60.37
N SER A 7 -92.11 14.20 61.45
CA SER A 7 -90.73 13.68 61.50
C SER A 7 -90.66 12.32 60.80
N THR A 8 -90.42 12.34 59.48
CA THR A 8 -90.20 11.14 58.68
C THR A 8 -88.81 10.58 58.98
N LYS A 9 -88.72 9.53 59.83
CA LYS A 9 -87.46 8.80 60.04
C LYS A 9 -87.07 8.10 58.73
N PRO A 10 -85.86 8.31 58.19
CA PRO A 10 -85.42 7.62 56.98
C PRO A 10 -85.29 6.11 57.23
N ASP A 11 -85.79 5.32 56.28
CA ASP A 11 -85.67 3.87 56.32
C ASP A 11 -84.23 3.45 56.03
N LYS A 12 -83.49 3.12 57.10
CA LYS A 12 -82.07 2.70 57.07
C LYS A 12 -81.80 1.54 56.08
N LYS A 13 -82.81 0.74 55.75
CA LYS A 13 -82.69 -0.36 54.78
C LYS A 13 -82.57 0.16 53.34
N ALA A 14 -83.23 1.27 53.02
CA ALA A 14 -83.14 1.92 51.71
C ALA A 14 -81.78 2.61 51.50
N GLU A 15 -81.28 3.33 52.51
CA GLU A 15 -79.97 4.00 52.47
C GLU A 15 -78.82 2.99 52.26
N LYS A 16 -78.83 1.87 53.00
CA LYS A 16 -77.83 0.80 52.83
C LYS A 16 -77.83 0.23 51.40
N LYS A 17 -79.01 -0.01 50.82
CA LYS A 17 -79.17 -0.52 49.45
C LYS A 17 -78.73 0.51 48.39
N ALA A 18 -78.93 1.80 48.65
CA ALA A 18 -78.45 2.88 47.79
C ALA A 18 -76.91 2.98 47.81
N LEU A 19 -76.29 2.91 49.00
CA LEU A 19 -74.84 2.89 49.17
C LEU A 19 -74.19 1.69 48.47
N GLU A 20 -74.74 0.48 48.65
CA GLU A 20 -74.23 -0.73 47.98
C GLU A 20 -74.31 -0.61 46.44
N LYS A 21 -75.43 -0.09 45.91
CA LYS A 21 -75.59 0.17 44.47
C LYS A 21 -74.59 1.22 43.96
N ALA A 22 -74.35 2.28 44.73
CA ALA A 22 -73.37 3.32 44.39
C ALA A 22 -71.93 2.79 44.40
N GLN A 23 -71.56 1.99 45.40
CA GLN A 23 -70.26 1.33 45.48
C GLN A 23 -70.04 0.36 44.30
N LYS A 24 -71.04 -0.46 43.96
CA LYS A 24 -70.97 -1.37 42.81
C LYS A 24 -70.79 -0.61 41.48
N ALA A 25 -71.55 0.47 41.26
CA ALA A 25 -71.41 1.32 40.08
C ALA A 25 -70.05 2.06 40.01
N ALA A 26 -69.48 2.44 41.16
CA ALA A 26 -68.14 3.02 41.24
C ALA A 26 -67.05 1.99 40.90
N ALA A 27 -67.16 0.77 41.42
CA ALA A 27 -66.26 -0.33 41.11
C ALA A 27 -66.28 -0.71 39.62
N GLU A 28 -67.46 -0.78 39.01
CA GLU A 28 -67.64 -1.06 37.58
C GLU A 28 -67.00 0.03 36.70
N LYS A 29 -67.22 1.31 37.02
CA LYS A 29 -66.56 2.44 36.34
C LYS A 29 -65.03 2.41 36.50
N ALA A 30 -64.52 2.01 37.68
CA ALA A 30 -63.09 1.84 37.92
C ALA A 30 -62.50 0.68 37.08
N ALA A 31 -63.21 -0.45 36.99
CA ALA A 31 -62.83 -1.60 36.18
C ALA A 31 -62.77 -1.24 34.68
N LEU A 32 -63.80 -0.57 34.14
CA LEU A 32 -63.81 -0.11 32.74
C LEU A 32 -62.65 0.86 32.44
N LYS A 33 -62.34 1.77 33.37
CA LYS A 33 -61.19 2.69 33.25
C LYS A 33 -59.84 1.93 33.28
N ALA A 34 -59.74 0.87 34.09
CA ALA A 34 -58.55 0.02 34.14
C ALA A 34 -58.36 -0.78 32.84
N VAL A 35 -59.44 -1.39 32.31
CA VAL A 35 -59.42 -2.12 31.02
C VAL A 35 -59.03 -1.19 29.87
N LYS A 36 -59.65 0.00 29.76
CA LYS A 36 -59.28 0.98 28.72
C LYS A 36 -57.81 1.40 28.80
N LYS A 37 -57.28 1.62 30.01
CA LYS A 37 -55.86 1.96 30.24
C LYS A 37 -54.91 0.78 29.96
N ALA A 38 -55.37 -0.46 30.14
CA ALA A 38 -54.61 -1.66 29.78
C ALA A 38 -54.54 -1.84 28.25
N GLN A 39 -55.67 -1.64 27.56
CA GLN A 39 -55.75 -1.68 26.09
C GLN A 39 -54.84 -0.62 25.46
N GLU A 40 -54.95 0.66 25.88
CA GLU A 40 -54.10 1.76 25.39
C GLU A 40 -52.59 1.49 25.58
N LYS A 41 -52.21 0.79 26.66
CA LYS A 41 -50.82 0.35 26.88
C LYS A 41 -50.40 -0.80 25.96
N ALA A 42 -51.31 -1.73 25.65
CA ALA A 42 -51.06 -2.82 24.71
C ALA A 42 -50.87 -2.27 23.29
N ASP A 43 -51.75 -1.36 22.87
CA ASP A 43 -51.73 -0.72 21.55
C ASP A 43 -50.45 0.10 21.35
N ARG A 44 -50.09 0.98 22.30
CA ARG A 44 -48.80 1.71 22.28
C ARG A 44 -47.58 0.77 22.24
N LYS A 45 -47.65 -0.39 22.90
CA LYS A 45 -46.57 -1.39 22.87
C LYS A 45 -46.49 -2.13 21.54
N ALA A 46 -47.61 -2.32 20.84
CA ALA A 46 -47.66 -2.85 19.48
C ALA A 46 -47.13 -1.82 18.46
N GLU A 47 -47.57 -0.58 18.56
CA GLU A 47 -47.12 0.55 17.73
C GLU A 47 -45.60 0.77 17.88
N ALA A 48 -45.08 0.83 19.12
CA ALA A 48 -43.64 0.98 19.37
C ALA A 48 -42.81 -0.18 18.79
N LYS A 49 -43.34 -1.41 18.78
CA LYS A 49 -42.69 -2.56 18.10
C LYS A 49 -42.71 -2.39 16.59
N PHE A 50 -43.82 -1.94 16.02
CA PHE A 50 -43.96 -1.71 14.58
C PHE A 50 -43.00 -0.61 14.10
N LEU A 51 -42.99 0.55 14.77
CA LEU A 51 -42.07 1.65 14.49
C LEU A 51 -40.60 1.21 14.60
N LYS A 52 -40.24 0.46 15.65
CA LYS A 52 -38.88 -0.07 15.80
C LYS A 52 -38.50 -1.02 14.65
N LYS A 53 -39.45 -1.81 14.12
CA LYS A 53 -39.24 -2.67 12.96
C LYS A 53 -39.07 -1.85 11.67
N ALA A 54 -39.94 -0.88 11.42
CA ALA A 54 -39.86 0.00 10.25
C ALA A 54 -38.50 0.74 10.19
N ILE A 55 -38.09 1.35 11.29
CA ILE A 55 -36.77 2.03 11.41
C ILE A 55 -35.61 1.05 11.15
N ALA A 56 -35.72 -0.21 11.61
CA ALA A 56 -34.69 -1.22 11.34
C ALA A 56 -34.63 -1.63 9.86
N GLU A 57 -35.77 -1.69 9.16
CA GLU A 57 -35.85 -1.99 7.73
C GLU A 57 -35.33 -0.82 6.88
N ASP A 58 -35.74 0.42 7.18
CA ASP A 58 -35.26 1.63 6.50
C ASP A 58 -33.75 1.83 6.68
N THR A 59 -33.23 1.66 7.89
CA THR A 59 -31.78 1.76 8.13
C THR A 59 -31.00 0.62 7.46
N ALA A 60 -31.59 -0.56 7.26
CA ALA A 60 -30.99 -1.63 6.49
C ALA A 60 -30.99 -1.33 4.97
N LEU A 61 -32.07 -0.72 4.44
CA LEU A 61 -32.15 -0.26 3.06
C LEU A 61 -31.16 0.88 2.79
N ALA A 62 -31.07 1.87 3.69
CA ALA A 62 -30.10 2.97 3.61
C ALA A 62 -28.66 2.46 3.59
N LYS A 63 -28.31 1.50 4.47
CA LYS A 63 -26.97 0.85 4.47
C LYS A 63 -26.68 0.10 3.17
N LYS A 64 -27.67 -0.60 2.60
CA LYS A 64 -27.52 -1.27 1.28
C LYS A 64 -27.32 -0.26 0.15
N ALA A 65 -28.06 0.86 0.18
CA ALA A 65 -27.93 1.94 -0.80
C ALA A 65 -26.56 2.63 -0.73
N ALA A 66 -26.10 3.00 0.46
CA ALA A 66 -24.78 3.59 0.68
C ALA A 66 -23.64 2.68 0.17
N LYS A 67 -23.67 1.39 0.53
CA LYS A 67 -22.69 0.40 0.05
C LYS A 67 -22.73 0.19 -1.47
N LYS A 68 -23.89 0.40 -2.11
CA LYS A 68 -24.03 0.34 -3.58
C LYS A 68 -23.47 1.61 -4.24
N ALA A 69 -23.61 2.78 -3.61
CA ALA A 69 -23.01 4.03 -4.07
C ALA A 69 -21.47 3.98 -3.97
N GLU A 70 -20.94 3.61 -2.81
CA GLU A 70 -19.49 3.42 -2.55
C GLU A 70 -18.85 2.48 -3.59
N ARG A 71 -19.49 1.34 -3.88
CA ARG A 71 -19.03 0.41 -4.92
C ARG A 71 -18.98 1.03 -6.32
N LYS A 72 -20.00 1.82 -6.70
CA LYS A 72 -20.03 2.52 -8.00
C LYS A 72 -18.95 3.60 -8.10
N GLU A 73 -18.65 4.29 -7.00
CA GLU A 73 -17.58 5.28 -6.96
C GLU A 73 -16.20 4.62 -7.04
N ALA A 74 -15.97 3.57 -6.25
CA ALA A 74 -14.76 2.77 -6.31
C ALA A 74 -14.52 2.14 -7.70
N GLU A 75 -15.58 1.68 -8.38
CA GLU A 75 -15.51 1.19 -9.75
C GLU A 75 -15.10 2.28 -10.75
N LYS A 76 -15.69 3.48 -10.66
CA LYS A 76 -15.29 4.65 -11.47
C LYS A 76 -13.83 5.05 -11.22
N ALA A 77 -13.40 5.07 -9.95
CA ALA A 77 -12.02 5.37 -9.57
C ALA A 77 -11.05 4.31 -10.14
N ALA A 78 -11.38 3.02 -10.00
CA ALA A 78 -10.58 1.92 -10.57
C ALA A 78 -10.53 1.97 -12.10
N ALA A 79 -11.62 2.36 -12.77
CA ALA A 79 -11.65 2.54 -14.23
C ALA A 79 -10.76 3.71 -14.67
N LYS A 80 -10.72 4.82 -13.92
CA LYS A 80 -9.80 5.95 -14.16
C LYS A 80 -8.34 5.51 -13.97
N ALA A 81 -8.01 4.88 -12.84
CA ALA A 81 -6.66 4.40 -12.54
C ALA A 81 -6.14 3.39 -13.58
N LYS A 82 -7.01 2.50 -14.10
CA LYS A 82 -6.65 1.59 -15.21
C LYS A 82 -6.29 2.32 -16.51
N LYS A 83 -6.96 3.44 -16.84
CA LYS A 83 -6.65 4.27 -18.02
C LYS A 83 -5.31 4.99 -17.85
N GLU A 84 -5.08 5.57 -16.68
CA GLU A 84 -3.85 6.28 -16.31
C GLU A 84 -2.63 5.35 -16.32
N LEU A 85 -2.71 4.19 -15.67
CA LEU A 85 -1.68 3.15 -15.69
C LEU A 85 -1.39 2.62 -17.10
N LYS A 86 -2.38 2.59 -18.00
CA LYS A 86 -2.16 2.25 -19.43
C LYS A 86 -1.38 3.35 -20.16
N GLN A 87 -1.63 4.63 -19.85
CA GLN A 87 -0.88 5.77 -20.40
C GLN A 87 0.56 5.80 -19.89
N GLU A 88 0.78 5.60 -18.59
CA GLU A 88 2.12 5.51 -17.99
C GLU A 88 2.94 4.38 -18.63
N ARG A 89 2.37 3.17 -18.74
CA ARG A 89 3.03 2.04 -19.43
C ARG A 89 3.40 2.36 -20.88
N ALA A 90 2.55 3.11 -21.60
CA ALA A 90 2.85 3.54 -22.96
C ALA A 90 4.00 4.57 -23.01
N LEU A 91 4.06 5.49 -22.05
CA LEU A 91 5.17 6.47 -21.92
C LEU A 91 6.49 5.78 -21.57
N VAL A 92 6.49 4.87 -20.58
CA VAL A 92 7.68 4.07 -20.22
C VAL A 92 8.15 3.24 -21.41
N LYS A 93 7.24 2.60 -22.16
CA LYS A 93 7.61 1.86 -23.39
C LYS A 93 8.28 2.76 -24.43
N LYS A 94 7.77 3.98 -24.66
CA LYS A 94 8.38 4.98 -25.57
C LYS A 94 9.74 5.49 -25.08
N GLN A 95 9.94 5.63 -23.78
CA GLN A 95 11.25 5.99 -23.22
C GLN A 95 12.25 4.85 -23.38
N LEU A 96 11.83 3.60 -23.17
CA LEU A 96 12.68 2.42 -23.31
C LEU A 96 13.14 2.21 -24.76
N THR A 97 12.28 2.44 -25.77
CA THR A 97 12.71 2.39 -27.18
C THR A 97 13.72 3.49 -27.51
N LYS A 98 13.46 4.74 -27.07
CA LYS A 98 14.44 5.85 -27.25
C LYS A 98 15.77 5.57 -26.57
N ALA A 99 15.76 5.00 -25.36
CA ALA A 99 16.98 4.64 -24.64
C ALA A 99 17.78 3.55 -25.39
N LYS A 100 17.11 2.58 -26.01
CA LYS A 100 17.76 1.57 -26.87
C LYS A 100 18.41 2.20 -28.11
N GLU A 101 17.70 3.07 -28.82
CA GLU A 101 18.26 3.79 -29.99
C GLU A 101 19.49 4.64 -29.62
N ILE A 102 19.48 5.26 -28.43
CA ILE A 102 20.63 6.03 -27.92
C ILE A 102 21.81 5.09 -27.60
N ALA A 103 21.55 3.96 -26.92
CA ALA A 103 22.58 2.98 -26.60
C ALA A 103 23.22 2.37 -27.87
N GLU A 104 22.42 2.06 -28.89
CA GLU A 104 22.90 1.57 -30.18
C GLU A 104 23.77 2.61 -30.90
N LYS A 105 23.36 3.89 -30.90
CA LYS A 105 24.17 5.00 -31.46
C LYS A 105 25.48 5.20 -30.72
N LEU A 106 25.51 4.99 -29.40
CA LEU A 106 26.74 5.05 -28.61
C LEU A 106 27.66 3.86 -28.91
N ALA A 107 27.14 2.63 -28.93
CA ALA A 107 27.89 1.44 -29.30
C ALA A 107 28.49 1.54 -30.72
N ALA A 108 27.72 2.02 -31.70
CA ALA A 108 28.21 2.27 -33.05
C ALA A 108 29.28 3.37 -33.11
N LYS A 109 29.19 4.40 -32.26
CA LYS A 109 30.20 5.46 -32.15
C LYS A 109 31.49 4.98 -31.49
N GLU A 110 31.40 4.06 -30.54
CA GLU A 110 32.55 3.41 -29.89
C GLU A 110 33.24 2.42 -30.83
N ALA A 111 32.48 1.58 -31.55
CA ALA A 111 33.02 0.70 -32.59
C ALA A 111 33.82 1.48 -33.65
N ARG A 112 33.26 2.59 -34.18
CA ARG A 112 33.96 3.49 -35.11
C ARG A 112 35.20 4.18 -34.51
N ARG A 113 35.29 4.33 -33.19
CA ARG A 113 36.49 4.86 -32.51
C ARG A 113 37.57 3.78 -32.39
N ALA A 114 37.18 2.55 -32.02
CA ALA A 114 38.08 1.41 -31.94
C ALA A 114 38.69 1.09 -33.32
N GLU A 115 37.87 1.05 -34.37
CA GLU A 115 38.33 0.87 -35.76
C GLU A 115 39.36 1.92 -36.19
N LYS A 116 39.10 3.21 -35.87
CA LYS A 116 40.05 4.30 -36.14
C LYS A 116 41.34 4.23 -35.32
N ALA A 117 41.29 3.68 -34.11
CA ALA A 117 42.51 3.44 -33.32
C ALA A 117 43.36 2.33 -33.95
N VAL A 118 42.75 1.19 -34.30
CA VAL A 118 43.42 0.07 -34.98
C VAL A 118 44.00 0.50 -36.34
N ALA A 119 43.31 1.37 -37.08
CA ALA A 119 43.85 1.93 -38.33
C ALA A 119 45.13 2.74 -38.10
N LYS A 120 45.18 3.59 -37.07
CA LYS A 120 46.39 4.35 -36.71
C LYS A 120 47.54 3.48 -36.23
N GLU A 121 47.26 2.44 -35.44
CA GLU A 121 48.30 1.49 -35.02
C GLU A 121 48.91 0.74 -36.21
N ARG A 122 48.11 0.40 -37.22
CA ARG A 122 48.60 -0.21 -38.46
C ARG A 122 49.44 0.75 -39.30
N GLU A 123 49.08 2.03 -39.35
CA GLU A 123 49.84 3.08 -40.04
C GLU A 123 51.23 3.25 -39.40
N LEU A 124 51.30 3.41 -38.07
CA LEU A 124 52.56 3.51 -37.32
C LEU A 124 53.42 2.23 -37.44
N ALA A 125 52.80 1.05 -37.45
CA ALA A 125 53.51 -0.22 -37.66
C ALA A 125 54.09 -0.33 -39.08
N ALA A 126 53.38 0.17 -40.10
CA ALA A 126 53.88 0.21 -41.48
C ALA A 126 55.03 1.21 -41.64
N GLU A 127 54.96 2.38 -40.99
CA GLU A 127 56.03 3.38 -40.99
C GLU A 127 57.31 2.85 -40.31
N LEU A 128 57.17 2.17 -39.16
CA LEU A 128 58.28 1.45 -38.50
C LEU A 128 58.88 0.34 -39.37
N ALA A 129 58.03 -0.44 -40.07
CA ALA A 129 58.51 -1.48 -40.98
C ALA A 129 59.26 -0.90 -42.19
N ALA A 130 58.80 0.24 -42.73
CA ALA A 130 59.50 0.95 -43.80
C ALA A 130 60.85 1.52 -43.32
N ALA A 131 60.91 2.11 -42.13
CA ALA A 131 62.15 2.59 -41.53
C ALA A 131 63.17 1.45 -41.30
N ALA A 132 62.69 0.27 -40.86
CA ALA A 132 63.52 -0.92 -40.71
C ALA A 132 64.01 -1.48 -42.05
N ALA A 133 63.20 -1.43 -43.10
CA ALA A 133 63.58 -1.81 -44.46
C ALA A 133 64.67 -0.86 -45.02
N ASP A 134 64.55 0.44 -44.79
CA ASP A 134 65.52 1.44 -45.22
C ASP A 134 66.86 1.32 -44.47
N ALA A 135 66.82 1.07 -43.16
CA ALA A 135 68.00 0.78 -42.34
C ALA A 135 68.73 -0.51 -42.79
N THR A 136 67.98 -1.57 -43.11
CA THR A 136 68.57 -2.83 -43.60
C THR A 136 69.08 -2.72 -45.04
N ALA A 137 68.48 -1.88 -45.89
CA ALA A 137 69.01 -1.55 -47.21
C ALA A 137 70.35 -0.79 -47.13
N LYS A 138 70.45 0.21 -46.24
CA LYS A 138 71.71 0.94 -45.98
C LYS A 138 72.83 0.03 -45.46
N LEU A 139 72.52 -0.93 -44.59
CA LEU A 139 73.47 -1.96 -44.16
C LEU A 139 73.91 -2.91 -45.28
N LYS A 140 73.10 -3.11 -46.32
CA LYS A 140 73.43 -3.97 -47.49
C LYS A 140 74.19 -3.26 -48.60
N ALA A 141 74.24 -1.91 -48.59
CA ALA A 141 75.01 -1.11 -49.54
C ALA A 141 76.51 -1.00 -49.20
N ALA A 142 76.90 -1.33 -47.95
CA ALA A 142 78.30 -1.50 -47.58
C ALA A 142 78.84 -2.83 -48.14
N LYS A 143 79.70 -2.76 -49.17
CA LYS A 143 80.31 -3.93 -49.81
C LYS A 143 81.27 -4.70 -48.88
N PRO A 144 81.48 -6.01 -49.12
CA PRO A 144 82.17 -6.88 -48.18
C PRO A 144 83.71 -6.75 -48.22
N ALA A 145 84.31 -6.66 -47.03
CA ALA A 145 85.72 -6.95 -46.75
C ALA A 145 85.76 -7.74 -45.43
N VAL A 146 85.86 -9.08 -45.45
CA VAL A 146 87.10 -9.87 -45.53
C VAL A 146 87.83 -9.99 -44.17
N VAL A 147 87.72 -11.19 -43.56
CA VAL A 147 88.71 -11.86 -42.67
C VAL A 147 88.91 -11.28 -41.24
N SER A 148 89.16 -12.04 -40.16
CA SER A 148 88.93 -13.45 -39.77
C SER A 148 89.28 -13.65 -38.28
N LYS A 149 88.67 -14.64 -37.60
CA LYS A 149 89.15 -15.39 -36.41
C LYS A 149 89.68 -14.62 -35.17
N LYS A 150 89.09 -14.89 -33.99
CA LYS A 150 89.71 -15.75 -32.95
C LYS A 150 88.68 -16.32 -31.94
N THR A 151 88.96 -17.55 -31.50
CA THR A 151 88.32 -18.44 -30.49
C THR A 151 88.09 -17.80 -29.10
N ALA A 152 87.28 -18.33 -28.16
CA ALA A 152 87.09 -19.75 -27.80
C ALA A 152 85.85 -20.06 -26.91
N ALA A 153 85.56 -21.38 -26.75
CA ALA A 153 84.83 -22.09 -25.67
C ALA A 153 83.46 -21.55 -25.17
N ALA A 154 82.30 -22.19 -25.39
CA ALA A 154 81.86 -23.58 -25.18
C ALA A 154 81.53 -23.98 -23.73
N LYS A 155 80.23 -24.04 -23.38
CA LYS A 155 79.52 -25.27 -22.91
C LYS A 155 78.01 -25.02 -22.73
N THR A 156 77.20 -25.95 -23.24
CA THR A 156 75.75 -26.11 -22.98
C THR A 156 75.53 -26.86 -21.65
N PRO A 157 74.31 -26.89 -21.05
CA PRO A 157 73.28 -27.86 -21.47
C PRO A 157 71.79 -27.37 -21.31
N VAL A 158 70.85 -27.89 -22.12
CA VAL A 158 69.69 -28.77 -21.73
C VAL A 158 68.60 -28.08 -20.88
N VAL A 159 67.35 -27.83 -21.32
CA VAL A 159 66.27 -28.66 -21.95
C VAL A 159 65.20 -29.14 -20.95
N ALA A 160 63.93 -28.96 -21.37
CA ALA A 160 62.69 -29.65 -20.96
C ALA A 160 62.00 -29.36 -19.60
N THR A 161 60.68 -29.14 -19.71
CA THR A 161 59.60 -29.55 -18.77
C THR A 161 59.61 -28.96 -17.33
N GLU A 162 58.52 -28.88 -16.57
CA GLU A 162 57.20 -29.54 -16.66
C GLU A 162 56.07 -28.67 -16.04
N VAL A 163 54.86 -29.20 -16.10
CA VAL A 163 53.59 -28.77 -15.47
C VAL A 163 53.69 -28.66 -13.93
N VAL A 164 52.94 -27.74 -13.30
CA VAL A 164 52.01 -28.01 -12.16
C VAL A 164 51.27 -26.74 -11.71
N ALA A 165 50.00 -26.90 -11.35
CA ALA A 165 49.05 -25.84 -11.00
C ALA A 165 48.98 -25.53 -9.48
N LYS A 166 48.26 -24.47 -9.11
CA LYS A 166 47.17 -24.49 -8.08
C LYS A 166 46.36 -23.16 -8.05
N PRO A 167 45.19 -23.06 -7.38
CA PRO A 167 44.02 -22.40 -7.99
C PRO A 167 43.35 -21.32 -7.13
N VAL A 168 42.40 -20.57 -7.73
CA VAL A 168 41.28 -19.94 -6.99
C VAL A 168 39.98 -20.09 -7.80
N ALA A 169 38.85 -20.24 -7.12
CA ALA A 169 37.63 -20.86 -7.66
C ALA A 169 36.62 -19.88 -8.32
N ALA A 170 35.88 -20.39 -9.32
CA ALA A 170 34.46 -20.07 -9.52
C ALA A 170 33.73 -21.17 -10.32
N LYS A 171 32.52 -21.54 -9.88
CA LYS A 171 31.68 -22.63 -10.42
C LYS A 171 31.20 -22.42 -11.87
N LYS A 172 31.23 -23.51 -12.65
CA LYS A 172 30.44 -23.72 -13.87
C LYS A 172 29.01 -24.17 -13.52
N PRO A 173 27.95 -23.68 -14.19
CA PRO A 173 26.68 -24.39 -14.30
C PRO A 173 26.69 -25.29 -15.56
N ALA A 174 26.23 -26.53 -15.41
CA ALA A 174 26.11 -27.48 -16.53
C ALA A 174 24.78 -27.30 -17.28
N ALA A 175 24.75 -27.77 -18.54
CA ALA A 175 23.56 -27.76 -19.38
C ALA A 175 22.76 -29.08 -19.29
N ALA A 176 21.43 -28.93 -19.33
CA ALA A 176 20.41 -29.82 -19.91
C ALA A 176 20.55 -31.37 -19.87
N GLN A 177 19.58 -32.00 -19.17
CA GLN A 177 18.74 -33.14 -19.59
C GLN A 177 17.49 -33.08 -18.67
N THR A 178 16.21 -33.00 -19.04
CA THR A 178 15.36 -33.62 -20.09
C THR A 178 15.41 -35.14 -20.15
N VAL A 179 14.49 -35.82 -19.42
CA VAL A 179 13.41 -36.68 -19.96
C VAL A 179 12.52 -37.20 -18.81
N GLY A 180 11.29 -37.65 -19.12
CA GLY A 180 10.55 -38.61 -18.26
C GLY A 180 9.16 -38.17 -17.77
N ALA A 181 8.14 -38.30 -18.61
CA ALA A 181 6.73 -38.14 -18.21
C ALA A 181 6.06 -39.48 -17.87
N LYS A 182 5.19 -39.50 -16.85
CA LYS A 182 4.00 -40.37 -16.60
C LYS A 182 3.42 -39.97 -15.23
N LYS A 183 2.20 -39.43 -15.05
CA LYS A 183 0.82 -39.79 -15.47
C LYS A 183 0.13 -40.80 -14.53
N SER A 184 -0.60 -40.29 -13.53
CA SER A 184 -1.73 -40.94 -12.80
C SER A 184 -2.34 -39.92 -11.79
N THR A 185 -3.47 -39.26 -12.06
CA THR A 185 -4.89 -39.66 -11.87
C THR A 185 -5.49 -39.47 -10.45
N ALA A 186 -6.31 -38.41 -10.33
CA ALA A 186 -7.68 -38.39 -9.77
C ALA A 186 -7.98 -38.50 -8.25
N LYS A 187 -9.17 -37.95 -7.91
CA LYS A 187 -9.91 -37.87 -6.61
C LYS A 187 -9.24 -36.98 -5.54
N LYS A 188 -9.88 -35.94 -4.97
CA LYS A 188 -11.27 -35.62 -4.52
C LYS A 188 -11.55 -36.07 -3.07
N ALA A 189 -12.11 -35.13 -2.29
CA ALA A 189 -12.51 -35.18 -0.88
C ALA A 189 -11.31 -35.22 0.10
N ALA A 190 -11.06 -34.21 0.95
CA ALA A 190 -11.89 -33.53 1.96
C ALA A 190 -11.87 -34.22 3.34
N ALA A 191 -10.95 -33.75 4.21
CA ALA A 191 -11.05 -33.81 5.65
C ALA A 191 -10.24 -32.66 6.26
N LEU A 192 -10.79 -31.95 7.24
CA LEU A 192 -10.05 -31.02 8.12
C LEU A 192 -9.21 -31.86 9.11
N PRO A 193 -8.14 -31.28 9.69
CA PRO A 193 -8.36 -30.73 11.03
C PRO A 193 -7.75 -29.33 11.26
N SER A 194 -8.33 -28.67 12.26
CA SER A 194 -8.03 -27.30 12.72
C SER A 194 -6.71 -27.21 13.49
N ILE A 195 -5.89 -26.18 13.23
CA ILE A 195 -4.82 -25.67 14.11
C ILE A 195 -4.67 -24.14 13.93
N PRO A 196 -4.01 -23.38 14.83
CA PRO A 196 -4.73 -22.32 15.55
C PRO A 196 -4.24 -20.89 15.27
N VAL A 197 -4.97 -19.93 15.84
CA VAL A 197 -4.65 -18.50 15.82
C VAL A 197 -3.34 -18.22 16.56
N ALA A 198 -2.36 -17.62 15.87
CA ALA A 198 -1.21 -16.97 16.49
C ALA A 198 -0.96 -15.59 15.85
N LYS A 199 -0.86 -14.56 16.70
CA LYS A 199 -0.58 -13.17 16.30
C LYS A 199 0.88 -13.00 15.86
N ARG A 200 1.12 -12.36 14.71
CA ARG A 200 2.19 -11.34 14.55
C ARG A 200 2.03 -10.54 13.24
N ALA A 201 2.57 -9.33 13.25
CA ALA A 201 2.39 -8.30 12.21
C ALA A 201 3.42 -8.41 11.07
N PRO A 202 3.18 -7.73 9.93
CA PRO A 202 4.23 -7.26 9.04
C PRO A 202 4.61 -5.80 9.34
N ALA A 203 5.91 -5.51 9.37
CA ALA A 203 6.44 -4.15 9.49
C ALA A 203 7.26 -3.75 8.25
N SER A 204 7.04 -2.51 7.80
CA SER A 204 7.99 -1.57 7.18
C SER A 204 8.84 -1.94 5.94
N SER A 205 8.72 -1.06 4.91
CA SER A 205 9.63 -0.70 3.79
C SER A 205 8.95 -0.89 2.42
N ALA A 206 9.06 -0.06 1.36
CA ALA A 206 9.73 1.22 1.04
C ALA A 206 9.22 1.69 -0.36
N ARG A 207 9.36 2.92 -0.92
CA ARG A 207 9.78 4.28 -0.48
C ARG A 207 9.53 5.29 -1.65
N THR A 208 8.69 6.33 -1.46
CA THR A 208 8.56 7.59 -2.30
C THR A 208 8.10 7.46 -3.78
N PRO A 209 7.76 8.56 -4.54
CA PRO A 209 7.75 10.00 -4.21
C PRO A 209 6.48 10.83 -4.56
N ARG A 210 6.22 11.87 -3.73
CA ARG A 210 5.97 13.29 -4.08
C ARG A 210 5.33 13.66 -5.44
N ARG A 211 4.13 14.29 -5.41
CA ARG A 211 3.81 15.61 -6.04
C ARG A 211 2.36 16.07 -5.74
N THR A 212 2.16 17.12 -4.94
CA THR A 212 1.93 18.56 -5.29
C THR A 212 0.50 18.96 -5.67
N GLY A 213 -0.08 19.84 -4.84
CA GLY A 213 -0.80 21.01 -5.34
C GLY A 213 -2.33 20.94 -5.37
N THR A 214 -2.99 21.31 -4.26
CA THR A 214 -4.29 21.99 -4.34
C THR A 214 -4.44 23.03 -3.24
N SER A 215 -4.53 24.28 -3.68
CA SER A 215 -5.06 25.50 -3.05
C SER A 215 -5.03 25.68 -1.53
N ALA A 216 -4.47 26.82 -1.10
CA ALA A 216 -4.66 27.34 0.24
C ALA A 216 -6.13 27.78 0.45
N VAL A 217 -6.82 27.12 1.38
CA VAL A 217 -7.90 27.75 2.15
C VAL A 217 -7.32 27.98 3.55
N ARG A 218 -6.82 29.19 3.79
CA ARG A 218 -6.16 29.57 5.05
C ARG A 218 -7.21 29.88 6.13
N ALA A 219 -8.03 28.88 6.46
CA ALA A 219 -8.80 28.91 7.70
C ALA A 219 -7.79 28.78 8.86
N SER A 220 -7.55 29.88 9.57
CA SER A 220 -6.65 29.93 10.74
C SER A 220 -7.29 29.16 11.89
N THR A 221 -7.23 27.83 11.80
CA THR A 221 -7.85 26.92 12.76
C THR A 221 -6.80 26.67 13.83
N GLU A 222 -6.88 27.41 14.93
CA GLU A 222 -5.91 27.27 16.02
C GLU A 222 -5.91 25.84 16.57
N PRO A 223 -4.73 25.25 16.83
CA PRO A 223 -4.60 23.88 17.31
C PRO A 223 -5.12 23.76 18.75
N SER A 224 -6.33 23.22 18.89
CA SER A 224 -7.00 23.05 20.18
C SER A 224 -6.94 21.61 20.70
N GLU A 225 -7.06 21.44 22.02
CA GLU A 225 -6.97 20.13 22.67
C GLU A 225 -8.12 19.18 22.32
N SER A 226 -9.23 19.68 21.75
CA SER A 226 -10.31 18.84 21.24
C SER A 226 -9.94 18.11 19.94
N TRP A 227 -8.86 18.48 19.26
CA TRP A 227 -8.45 17.82 18.02
C TRP A 227 -7.96 16.38 18.27
N THR A 228 -8.20 15.52 17.28
CA THR A 228 -7.67 14.16 17.26
C THR A 228 -6.20 14.15 16.85
N MET A 229 -5.45 13.10 17.25
CA MET A 229 -4.05 12.91 16.83
C MET A 229 -3.88 12.88 15.30
N VAL A 230 -4.90 12.45 14.56
CA VAL A 230 -4.87 12.41 13.09
C VAL A 230 -4.96 13.83 12.52
N ALA A 231 -5.90 14.65 13.00
CA ALA A 231 -6.03 16.04 12.59
C ALA A 231 -4.76 16.86 12.92
N LEU A 232 -4.23 16.70 14.14
CA LEU A 232 -3.01 17.35 14.59
C LEU A 232 -1.79 16.98 13.74
N ARG A 233 -1.60 15.69 13.43
CA ARG A 233 -0.50 15.25 12.54
C ARG A 233 -0.67 15.73 11.09
N SER A 234 -1.90 15.79 10.58
CA SER A 234 -2.19 16.33 9.25
C SER A 234 -1.85 17.83 9.20
N HIS A 235 -2.18 18.58 10.24
CA HIS A 235 -1.84 20.00 10.35
C HIS A 235 -0.33 20.23 10.51
N ALA A 236 0.35 19.45 11.35
CA ALA A 236 1.81 19.47 11.51
C ALA A 236 2.55 19.18 10.18
N GLY A 237 2.04 18.25 9.37
CA GLY A 237 2.56 18.01 8.02
C GLY A 237 2.31 19.16 7.04
N ALA A 238 1.22 19.91 7.20
CA ALA A 238 0.88 21.09 6.39
C ALA A 238 1.67 22.35 6.80
N THR A 239 1.96 22.53 8.09
CA THR A 239 2.79 23.63 8.62
C THR A 239 4.29 23.36 8.54
N GLY A 240 4.70 22.15 8.12
CA GLY A 240 6.10 21.80 7.89
C GLY A 240 6.89 21.38 9.15
N VAL A 241 6.21 21.11 10.28
CA VAL A 241 6.84 20.60 11.49
C VAL A 241 7.54 19.26 11.17
N THR A 242 8.83 19.16 11.46
CA THR A 242 9.59 17.91 11.25
C THR A 242 9.49 16.99 12.46
N GLY A 243 9.63 15.67 12.26
CA GLY A 243 9.60 14.68 13.36
C GLY A 243 8.22 14.43 14.01
N TYR A 244 7.16 15.12 13.59
CA TYR A 244 5.79 15.07 14.14
C TYR A 244 5.17 13.67 14.32
N SER A 245 5.66 12.65 13.60
CA SER A 245 5.22 11.27 13.76
C SER A 245 5.61 10.64 15.10
N ARG A 246 6.67 11.14 15.75
CA ARG A 246 7.21 10.65 17.03
C ARG A 246 6.72 11.42 18.26
N LEU A 247 6.12 12.59 18.07
CA LEU A 247 5.63 13.44 19.17
C LEU A 247 4.33 12.88 19.76
N ASN A 248 4.13 13.11 21.07
CA ASN A 248 2.85 12.85 21.73
C ASN A 248 1.84 13.97 21.42
N LYS A 249 0.61 13.89 21.97
CA LYS A 249 -0.43 14.88 21.69
C LYS A 249 -0.09 16.27 22.23
N ALA A 250 0.49 16.36 23.43
CA ALA A 250 0.85 17.60 24.10
C ALA A 250 2.03 18.30 23.40
N ASP A 251 3.14 17.60 23.15
CA ASP A 251 4.31 18.21 22.47
C ASP A 251 3.93 18.72 21.07
N LEU A 252 3.06 17.99 20.37
CA LEU A 252 2.64 18.35 19.02
C LEU A 252 1.63 19.51 19.02
N LEU A 253 0.81 19.66 20.06
CA LEU A 253 0.03 20.88 20.29
C LEU A 253 0.93 22.08 20.63
N ALA A 254 1.92 21.89 21.50
CA ALA A 254 2.88 22.92 21.91
C ALA A 254 3.63 23.49 20.69
N LYS A 255 4.26 22.62 19.88
CA LYS A 255 4.93 23.00 18.62
C LYS A 255 4.00 23.64 17.59
N LEU A 256 2.73 23.21 17.53
CA LEU A 256 1.76 23.84 16.61
C LEU A 256 1.27 25.21 17.10
N ARG A 257 1.30 25.49 18.41
CA ARG A 257 0.98 26.80 18.99
C ARG A 257 2.16 27.78 18.95
N GLY A 258 3.34 27.34 18.53
CA GLY A 258 4.58 28.12 18.68
C GLY A 258 5.03 28.25 20.14
N ILE A 259 4.44 27.47 21.04
CA ILE A 259 4.90 27.29 22.42
C ILE A 259 5.93 26.16 22.35
N ASP A 260 7.08 26.42 21.74
CA ASP A 260 8.25 25.61 22.03
C ASP A 260 8.55 25.75 23.53
N SER A 261 8.83 24.63 24.18
CA SER A 261 9.10 24.60 25.62
C SER A 261 10.32 25.47 25.92
N LEU A 262 10.09 26.62 26.52
CA LEU A 262 11.11 27.47 27.12
C LEU A 262 11.63 26.77 28.38
N ASP A 263 12.66 25.95 28.20
CA ASP A 263 13.77 25.85 29.17
C ASP A 263 14.64 27.12 29.06
#